data_AF-A0A963K2U5-F1
#
_entry.id   AF-A0A963K2U5-F1
#
_cell.length_a   1.000
_cell.length_b   1.000
_cell.length_c   1.000
_cell.angle_alpha   90.00
_cell.angle_beta   90.00
_cell.angle_gamma   90.00
#
_symmetry.space_group_name_H-M   'P 1'
#
loop_
_entity.id
_entity.type
_entity.pdbx_description
1 polymer ?
#
loop_
_entity_poly.entity_id
_entity_poly.type
_entity_poly.pdbx_seq_one_letter_code
_entity_poly.pdbx_strand_id
1 'polypeptide(L)' 'GLAIGPQIDPGVPACTSLGKTPLALALKSGNFGGPDFLTRAFAHMPGERRRP' A
#
# COMPACT_ATOMS: atom_id res chain seq x y z
N GLY A 1 13.81 -0.70 6.35
CA GLY A 1 12.93 -1.87 6.52
C GLY A 1 11.50 -1.51 6.15
N LEU A 2 10.57 -2.47 6.25
CA LEU A 2 9.14 -2.25 6.00
C LEU A 2 8.32 -2.63 7.23
N ALA A 3 7.37 -1.78 7.59
CA ALA A 3 6.27 -2.15 8.47
C ALA A 3 5.14 -2.79 7.64
N ILE A 4 4.58 -3.89 8.12
CA ILE A 4 3.51 -4.64 7.46
C ILE A 4 2.17 -4.17 8.02
N GLY A 5 1.28 -3.74 7.13
CA GLY A 5 -0.06 -3.27 7.44
C GLY A 5 -1.15 -4.26 7.00
N PRO A 6 -2.41 -3.77 6.89
CA PRO A 6 -3.54 -4.58 6.43
C PRO A 6 -3.32 -5.20 5.05
N GLN A 7 -3.98 -6.33 4.82
CA GLN A 7 -3.96 -6.99 3.51
C GLN A 7 -4.81 -6.23 2.50
N ILE A 8 -4.24 -5.96 1.32
CA ILE A 8 -4.94 -5.32 0.19
C ILE A 8 -5.69 -6.38 -0.62
N ASP A 9 -4.97 -7.47 -0.95
CA ASP A 9 -5.45 -8.63 -1.70
C ASP A 9 -4.79 -9.90 -1.13
N PRO A 10 -5.30 -11.11 -1.42
CA PRO A 10 -4.68 -12.36 -0.96
C PRO A 10 -3.19 -12.41 -1.30
N GLY A 11 -2.35 -12.45 -0.27
CA GLY A 11 -0.89 -12.46 -0.39
C GLY A 11 -0.21 -11.11 -0.67
N VAL A 12 -0.95 -10.01 -0.71
CA VAL A 12 -0.42 -8.65 -0.96
C VAL A 12 -0.75 -7.73 0.23
N PRO A 13 0.19 -7.57 1.19
CA PRO A 13 0.01 -6.61 2.29
C PRO A 13 0.30 -5.18 1.85
N ALA A 14 -0.35 -4.21 2.50
CA ALA A 14 0.10 -2.84 2.51
C ALA A 14 1.40 -2.73 3.31
N CYS A 15 2.35 -1.91 2.84
CA CYS A 15 3.64 -1.73 3.48
C CYS A 15 3.91 -0.24 3.71
N THR A 16 4.63 0.07 4.79
CA THR A 16 5.15 1.42 5.04
C THR A 16 6.66 1.37 5.21
N SER A 17 7.41 2.22 4.51
CA SER A 17 8.86 2.29 4.69
C SER A 17 9.23 2.83 6.07
N LEU A 18 10.27 2.25 6.66
CA LEU A 18 10.85 2.76 7.90
C LEU A 18 11.85 3.87 7.55
N GLY A 19 11.65 5.07 8.08
CA GLY A 19 12.53 6.21 7.84
C GLY A 19 11.90 7.53 8.29
N LYS A 20 12.65 8.63 8.15
CA LYS A 20 12.19 9.98 8.55
C LYS A 20 10.94 10.44 7.78
N THR A 21 10.80 9.99 6.53
CA THR A 21 9.62 10.23 5.69
C THR A 21 9.10 8.88 5.23
N PRO A 22 8.12 8.30 5.95
CA PRO A 22 7.55 7.01 5.59
C PRO A 22 6.86 7.05 4.22
N LEU A 23 7.08 6.03 3.41
CA LEU A 23 6.42 5.85 2.11
C LEU A 23 5.37 4.75 2.22
N ALA A 24 4.17 5.01 1.71
CA ALA A 24 3.15 4.00 1.50
C ALA A 24 3.48 3.17 0.26
N LEU A 25 3.46 1.84 0.38
CA LEU A 25 3.88 0.91 -0.66
C LEU A 25 2.88 -0.24 -0.79
N ALA A 26 2.57 -0.62 -2.03
CA ALA A 26 1.84 -1.85 -2.36
C ALA A 26 2.71 -2.69 -3.31
N LEU A 27 3.28 -3.79 -2.80
CA LEU A 27 4.23 -4.63 -3.53
C LEU A 27 3.53 -5.88 -4.06
N LYS A 28 2.98 -5.80 -5.28
CA LYS A 28 2.33 -6.96 -5.93
C LYS A 28 3.32 -7.75 -6.78
N SER A 29 3.23 -9.07 -6.75
CA SER A 29 3.87 -9.89 -7.78
C SER A 29 3.12 -9.75 -9.11
N GLY A 30 3.79 -10.00 -10.24
CA GLY A 30 3.25 -9.75 -11.58
C GLY A 30 1.88 -10.39 -11.83
N ASN A 31 1.66 -11.59 -11.29
CA ASN A 31 0.47 -12.43 -11.55
C ASN A 31 -0.62 -12.33 -10.46
N PHE A 32 -0.49 -11.41 -9.50
CA PHE A 32 -1.46 -11.21 -8.43
C PHE A 32 -2.23 -9.90 -8.61
N GLY A 33 -3.47 -9.91 -8.11
CA GLY A 33 -4.38 -8.77 -8.05
C GLY A 33 -5.52 -8.81 -9.08
N GLY A 34 -6.71 -8.40 -8.65
CA GLY A 34 -7.85 -8.19 -9.55
C GLY A 34 -7.71 -6.92 -10.41
N PRO A 35 -8.59 -6.70 -11.39
CA PRO A 35 -8.53 -5.53 -12.29
C PRO A 35 -8.61 -4.17 -11.56
N ASP A 36 -9.12 -4.15 -10.34
CA ASP A 36 -9.29 -3.00 -9.46
C ASP A 36 -8.25 -2.94 -8.32
N PHE A 37 -7.18 -3.73 -8.39
CA PHE A 37 -6.11 -3.77 -7.38
C PHE A 37 -5.56 -2.38 -7.04
N LEU A 38 -5.28 -1.55 -8.06
CA LEU A 38 -4.71 -0.22 -7.83
C LEU A 38 -5.65 0.69 -7.02
N THR A 39 -6.96 0.60 -7.27
CA THR A 39 -7.98 1.36 -6.52
C THR A 39 -8.03 0.91 -5.07
N ARG A 40 -8.03 -0.41 -4.82
CA ARG A 40 -7.96 -0.96 -3.45
C ARG A 40 -6.67 -0.56 -2.74
N ALA A 41 -5.53 -0.69 -3.43
CA ALA A 41 -4.23 -0.32 -2.88
C ALA A 41 -4.19 1.16 -2.48
N PHE A 42 -4.74 2.06 -3.31
CA PHE A 42 -4.82 3.48 -3.00
C PHE A 42 -5.70 3.77 -1.78
N ALA A 43 -6.81 3.07 -1.61
CA ALA A 43 -7.67 3.19 -0.43
C ALA A 43 -6.97 2.76 0.89
N HIS A 44 -5.93 1.92 0.80
CA HIS A 44 -5.11 1.51 1.94
C HIS A 44 -3.92 2.43 2.22
N MET A 45 -3.63 3.38 1.33
CA MET A 45 -2.55 4.32 1.56
C MET A 45 -3.00 5.38 2.58
N PRO A 46 -2.18 5.71 3.58
CA PRO A 46 -2.45 6.85 4.45
C PRO A 46 -2.60 8.10 3.57
N GLY A 47 -3.79 8.69 3.60
CA GLY A 47 -4.05 9.90 2.84
C GLY A 47 -3.17 11.03 3.33
N GLU A 48 -2.38 11.62 2.43
CA GLU A 48 -2.04 13.02 2.60
C GLU A 48 -3.38 13.76 2.49
N ARG A 49 -3.96 14.21 3.62
CA ARG A 49 -4.87 15.35 3.55
C ARG A 49 -4.05 16.40 2.82
N ARG A 50 -4.40 16.76 1.58
CA ARG A 50 -3.89 17.98 0.95
C ARG A 50 -3.99 19.04 2.05
N ARG A 51 -2.85 19.46 2.60
CA ARG A 51 -2.84 20.68 3.40
C ARG A 51 -3.45 21.75 2.50
N PRO A 52 -4.38 22.58 3.01
CA PRO A 52 -5.08 23.55 2.19
C PRO A 52 -4.12 24.39 1.35
#